data_AF-A0A8T7GWQ6-F1
#
_entry.id   AF-A0A8T7GWQ6-F1
#
_cell.length_a   1.000
_cell.length_b   1.000
_cell.length_c   1.000
_cell.angle_alpha   90.00
_cell.angle_beta   90.00
_cell.angle_gamma   90.00
#
_symmetry.space_group_name_H-M   'P 1'
#
loop_
_entity.id
_entity.type
_entity.pdbx_description
1 polymer ?
#
loop_
_entity_poly.entity_id
_entity_poly.type
_entity_poly.pdbx_seq_one_letter_code
_entity_poly.pdbx_strand_id
1 'polypeptide(L)'
;MNRSRKGTRAEHKLISLLKAQGYLVIRAAGSGHLTPDLVALKAGRAIILEVKSSKQPKVYIRPEQYEVLKRFFEEGFPCYLALYYKGKFLFFPFTSIKKAKTQFVVSLDDFHQSYLL
;
A
#
# COMPACT_ATOMS: atom_id res chain seq x y z
N MET A 1 15.91 -9.49 16.95
CA MET A 1 14.46 -9.45 16.66
C MET A 1 14.25 -8.94 15.22
N ASN A 2 14.01 -9.84 14.25
CA ASN A 2 14.01 -9.51 12.82
C ASN A 2 12.88 -8.54 12.42
N ARG A 3 13.25 -7.37 11.87
CA ARG A 3 12.30 -6.35 11.35
C ARG A 3 11.33 -6.90 10.29
N SER A 4 11.77 -7.92 9.54
CA SER A 4 10.98 -8.67 8.55
C SER A 4 9.66 -9.23 9.13
N ARG A 5 9.66 -9.74 10.37
CA ARG A 5 8.51 -10.41 10.97
C ARG A 5 7.29 -9.50 11.20
N LYS A 6 7.50 -8.18 11.31
CA LYS A 6 6.41 -7.20 11.52
C LYS A 6 5.75 -6.74 10.23
N GLY A 7 6.52 -6.57 9.15
CA GLY A 7 6.00 -6.22 7.82
C GLY A 7 5.07 -7.31 7.28
N THR A 8 5.51 -8.58 7.38
CA THR A 8 4.73 -9.75 6.96
C THR A 8 3.37 -9.85 7.68
N ARG A 9 3.29 -9.44 8.96
CA ARG A 9 2.02 -9.52 9.72
C ARG A 9 0.98 -8.51 9.23
N ALA A 10 1.40 -7.29 8.88
CA ALA A 10 0.49 -6.29 8.34
C ALA A 10 -0.05 -6.72 6.97
N GLU A 11 0.84 -7.17 6.08
CA GLU A 11 0.45 -7.69 4.77
C GLU A 11 -0.51 -8.89 4.88
N HIS A 12 -0.21 -9.89 5.72
CA HIS A 12 -1.12 -11.03 5.92
C HIS A 12 -2.48 -10.61 6.47
N LYS A 13 -2.51 -9.64 7.41
CA LYS A 13 -3.77 -9.10 7.93
C LYS A 13 -4.58 -8.41 6.84
N LEU A 14 -3.92 -7.66 5.95
CA LEU A 14 -4.58 -7.02 4.82
C LEU A 14 -5.12 -8.04 3.81
N ILE A 15 -4.34 -9.08 3.49
CA ILE A 15 -4.80 -10.20 2.65
C ILE A 15 -6.05 -10.83 3.24
N SER A 16 -6.06 -11.15 4.54
CA SER A 16 -7.24 -11.73 5.21
C SER A 16 -8.46 -10.81 5.15
N LEU A 17 -8.28 -9.50 5.37
CA LEU A 17 -9.36 -8.52 5.27
C LEU A 17 -9.95 -8.45 3.85
N LEU A 18 -9.09 -8.30 2.85
CA LEU A 18 -9.49 -8.25 1.45
C LEU A 18 -10.22 -9.53 1.02
N LYS A 19 -9.71 -10.71 1.41
CA LYS A 19 -10.39 -11.99 1.14
C LYS A 19 -11.77 -12.08 1.81
N ALA A 20 -11.89 -11.63 3.07
CA ALA A 20 -13.18 -11.58 3.77
C ALA A 20 -14.18 -10.63 3.08
N GLN A 21 -13.69 -9.61 2.36
CA GLN A 21 -14.50 -8.70 1.54
C GLN A 21 -14.74 -9.21 0.12
N GLY A 22 -14.33 -10.44 -0.20
CA GLY A 22 -14.57 -11.08 -1.50
C GLY A 22 -13.57 -10.75 -2.60
N TYR A 23 -12.39 -10.21 -2.26
CA TYR A 23 -11.31 -10.02 -3.22
C TYR A 23 -10.49 -11.31 -3.39
N LEU A 24 -10.11 -11.61 -4.64
CA LEU A 24 -8.98 -12.50 -4.92
C LEU A 24 -7.69 -11.67 -4.73
N VAL A 25 -6.72 -12.19 -3.98
CA VAL A 25 -5.51 -11.43 -3.66
C VAL A 25 -4.27 -12.19 -4.12
N ILE A 26 -3.45 -11.53 -4.93
CA ILE A 26 -2.16 -12.02 -5.39
C ILE A 26 -1.08 -11.24 -4.65
N ARG A 27 -0.12 -11.96 -4.05
CA ARG A 27 1.11 -11.36 -3.53
C ARG A 27 2.21 -11.49 -4.57
N ALA A 28 2.85 -10.38 -4.94
CA ALA A 28 3.89 -10.43 -5.94
C ALA A 28 5.20 -11.00 -5.36
N ALA A 29 5.87 -11.85 -6.13
CA ALA A 29 7.24 -12.25 -5.82
C ALA A 29 8.20 -11.08 -6.06
N GLY A 30 9.21 -10.92 -5.20
CA GLY A 30 10.18 -9.82 -5.29
C GLY A 30 9.61 -8.44 -4.95
N SER A 31 8.58 -8.38 -4.08
CA SER A 31 7.91 -7.13 -3.73
C SER A 31 8.86 -6.09 -3.13
N GLY A 32 8.58 -4.83 -3.42
CA GLY A 32 9.38 -3.70 -2.96
C GLY A 32 10.61 -3.37 -3.82
N HIS A 33 10.77 -4.03 -4.97
CA HIS A 33 11.78 -3.69 -5.98
C HIS A 33 11.19 -3.58 -7.40
N LEU A 34 10.57 -4.66 -7.90
CA LEU A 34 10.03 -4.70 -9.27
C LEU A 34 8.50 -4.78 -9.31
N THR A 35 7.87 -5.08 -8.18
CA THR A 35 6.45 -5.40 -8.10
C THR A 35 5.82 -4.76 -6.85
N PRO A 36 4.50 -4.46 -6.90
CA PRO A 36 3.77 -3.99 -5.72
C PRO A 36 3.66 -5.12 -4.70
N ASP A 37 3.37 -4.80 -3.45
CA ASP A 37 3.17 -5.84 -2.43
C ASP A 37 1.96 -6.74 -2.75
N LEU A 38 0.80 -6.15 -3.07
CA LEU A 38 -0.41 -6.90 -3.36
C LEU A 38 -1.16 -6.36 -4.58
N VAL A 39 -1.83 -7.29 -5.28
CA VAL A 39 -2.86 -6.99 -6.27
C VAL A 39 -4.16 -7.63 -5.78
N ALA A 40 -5.19 -6.80 -5.60
CA ALA A 40 -6.52 -7.25 -5.18
C ALA A 40 -7.50 -7.15 -6.35
N LEU A 41 -8.19 -8.25 -6.65
CA LEU A 41 -9.06 -8.42 -7.82
C LEU A 41 -10.50 -8.67 -7.36
N LYS A 42 -11.46 -7.95 -7.93
CA LYS A 42 -12.89 -8.16 -7.68
C LYS A 42 -13.72 -7.64 -8.86
N ALA A 43 -14.63 -8.47 -9.35
CA ALA A 43 -15.55 -8.13 -10.45
C ALA A 43 -14.85 -7.49 -11.66
N GLY A 44 -13.77 -8.12 -12.14
CA GLY A 44 -12.99 -7.66 -13.30
C GLY A 44 -12.13 -6.41 -13.06
N ARG A 45 -12.10 -5.86 -11.84
CA ARG A 45 -11.27 -4.71 -11.46
C ARG A 45 -10.07 -5.15 -10.63
N ALA A 46 -8.95 -4.45 -10.79
CA ALA A 46 -7.73 -4.64 -10.01
C ALA A 46 -7.40 -3.39 -9.21
N ILE A 47 -6.91 -3.57 -7.98
CA ILE A 47 -6.38 -2.52 -7.11
C ILE A 47 -4.95 -2.91 -6.74
N ILE A 48 -4.05 -1.94 -6.85
CA ILE A 48 -2.63 -2.11 -6.58
C ILE A 48 -2.30 -1.52 -5.22
N LEU A 49 -1.64 -2.31 -4.38
CA LEU A 49 -1.41 -1.97 -2.99
C LEU A 49 0.07 -2.13 -2.62
N GLU A 50 0.64 -1.06 -2.07
CA GLU A 50 1.92 -1.09 -1.37
C GLU A 50 1.66 -1.04 0.13
N VAL A 51 2.18 -2.00 0.91
CA VAL A 51 1.82 -2.18 2.31
C VAL A 51 2.92 -1.65 3.22
N LYS A 52 2.56 -0.77 4.15
CA LYS A 52 3.46 -0.29 5.20
C LYS A 52 2.86 -0.50 6.57
N SER A 53 3.72 -0.65 7.56
CA SER A 53 3.34 -0.53 8.96
C SER A 53 4.22 0.49 9.63
N SER A 54 3.58 1.42 10.34
CA SER A 54 4.29 2.44 11.10
C SER A 54 3.56 2.77 12.39
N LYS A 55 4.31 3.23 13.38
CA LYS A 55 3.77 3.91 14.57
C LYS A 55 3.87 5.43 14.43
N GLN A 56 4.55 5.92 13.41
CA GLN A 56 4.77 7.34 13.15
C GLN A 56 3.68 7.88 12.21
N PRO A 57 3.34 9.18 12.33
CA PRO A 57 2.33 9.81 11.49
C PRO A 57 2.80 10.06 10.05
N LYS A 58 4.11 10.05 9.81
CA LYS A 58 4.72 10.17 8.49
C LYS A 58 5.33 8.85 8.09
N VAL A 59 5.11 8.45 6.83
CA VAL A 59 5.61 7.18 6.29
C VAL A 59 6.31 7.46 4.97
N TYR A 60 7.58 7.05 4.92
CA TYR A 60 8.40 7.20 3.73
C TYR A 60 8.30 5.97 2.82
N ILE A 61 8.31 6.24 1.53
CA ILE A 61 8.26 5.28 0.43
C ILE A 61 9.55 5.44 -0.36
N ARG A 62 10.22 4.32 -0.67
CA ARG A 62 11.45 4.36 -1.45
C ARG A 62 11.16 4.73 -2.91
N PRO A 63 12.09 5.38 -3.63
CA PRO A 63 11.90 5.74 -5.03
C PRO A 63 11.46 4.57 -5.91
N GLU A 64 12.03 3.38 -5.72
CA GLU A 64 11.72 2.20 -6.55
C GLU A 64 10.27 1.75 -6.36
N GLN A 65 9.78 1.80 -5.12
CA GLN A 65 8.39 1.45 -4.79
C GLN A 65 7.40 2.47 -5.36
N TYR A 66 7.78 3.75 -5.31
CA TYR A 66 6.98 4.81 -5.91
C TYR A 66 6.91 4.65 -7.44
N GLU A 67 8.03 4.39 -8.11
CA GLU A 67 8.05 4.19 -9.57
C GLU A 67 7.23 2.97 -9.99
N VAL A 68 7.25 1.89 -9.21
CA VAL A 68 6.37 0.73 -9.45
C VAL A 68 4.90 1.13 -9.37
N LEU A 69 4.47 1.79 -8.29
CA LEU A 69 3.09 2.27 -8.17
C LEU A 69 2.70 3.24 -9.28
N LYS A 70 3.61 4.14 -9.65
CA LYS A 70 3.41 5.13 -10.70
C LYS A 70 3.10 4.46 -12.04
N ARG A 71 3.87 3.43 -12.43
CA ARG A 71 3.63 2.69 -13.68
C ARG A 71 2.23 2.08 -13.72
N PHE A 72 1.80 1.41 -12.64
CA PHE A 72 0.44 0.88 -12.57
C PHE A 72 -0.63 1.97 -12.59
N PHE A 73 -0.38 3.10 -11.94
CA PHE A 73 -1.30 4.24 -11.95
C PHE A 73 -1.44 4.85 -13.34
N GLU A 74 -0.33 4.97 -14.10
CA GLU A 74 -0.31 5.44 -15.49
C GLU A 74 -1.06 4.49 -16.43
N GLU A 75 -1.05 3.17 -16.17
CA GLU A 75 -1.89 2.18 -16.85
C GLU A 75 -3.38 2.23 -16.44
N GLY A 76 -3.75 3.15 -15.55
CA GLY A 76 -5.15 3.39 -15.14
C GLY A 76 -5.62 2.56 -13.95
N PHE A 77 -4.72 1.85 -13.25
CA PHE A 77 -5.12 1.09 -12.06
C PHE A 77 -5.21 1.98 -10.80
N PRO A 78 -6.26 1.83 -9.98
CA PRO A 78 -6.30 2.40 -8.64
C PRO A 78 -5.13 1.90 -7.79
N CYS A 79 -4.28 2.83 -7.35
CA CYS A 79 -3.07 2.53 -6.58
C CYS A 79 -3.16 3.17 -5.19
N TYR A 80 -2.86 2.39 -4.15
CA TYR A 80 -2.86 2.88 -2.77
C TYR A 80 -1.64 2.43 -1.98
N LEU A 81 -1.17 3.31 -1.09
CA LEU A 81 -0.36 2.91 0.05
C LEU A 81 -1.27 2.51 1.20
N ALA A 82 -1.28 1.22 1.55
CA ALA A 82 -2.01 0.68 2.69
C ALA A 82 -1.14 0.74 3.95
N LEU A 83 -1.42 1.71 4.83
CA LEU A 83 -0.72 1.90 6.09
C LEU A 83 -1.45 1.22 7.25
N TYR A 84 -0.82 0.23 7.86
CA TYR A 84 -1.24 -0.30 9.16
C TYR A 84 -0.75 0.61 10.30
N TYR A 85 -1.69 1.36 10.89
CA TYR A 85 -1.44 2.34 11.96
C TYR A 85 -2.46 2.16 13.09
N LYS A 86 -1.97 2.09 14.33
CA LYS A 86 -2.80 1.95 15.57
C LYS A 86 -3.94 0.92 15.46
N GLY A 87 -3.67 -0.23 14.85
CA GLY A 87 -4.62 -1.34 14.77
C GLY A 87 -5.54 -1.34 13.54
N LYS A 88 -5.51 -0.29 12.72
CA LYS A 88 -6.38 -0.10 11.56
C LYS A 88 -5.54 0.07 10.28
N PHE A 89 -6.16 -0.20 9.13
CA PHE A 89 -5.59 0.16 7.83
C PHE A 89 -6.12 1.53 7.40
N LEU A 90 -5.21 2.35 6.91
CA LEU A 90 -5.48 3.63 6.26
C LEU A 90 -4.98 3.52 4.82
N PHE A 91 -5.77 3.94 3.85
CA PHE A 91 -5.45 3.81 2.43
C PHE A 91 -5.22 5.18 1.84
N PHE A 92 -3.98 5.46 1.47
CA PHE A 92 -3.59 6.71 0.83
C PHE A 92 -3.59 6.50 -0.68
N PRO A 93 -4.39 7.25 -1.46
CA PRO A 93 -4.33 7.16 -2.91
C PRO A 93 -2.94 7.58 -3.41
N PHE A 94 -2.49 7.01 -4.53
CA PHE A 94 -1.19 7.33 -5.12
C PHE A 94 -0.96 8.84 -5.28
N THR A 95 -1.99 9.58 -5.68
CA THR A 95 -1.97 11.04 -5.86
C THR A 95 -1.68 11.84 -4.58
N SER A 96 -1.84 11.24 -3.40
CA SER A 96 -1.50 11.86 -2.11
C SER A 96 -0.03 11.70 -1.71
N ILE A 97 0.74 10.90 -2.45
CA ILE A 97 2.15 10.66 -2.18
C ILE A 97 2.97 11.86 -2.66
N LYS A 98 3.68 12.50 -1.74
CA LYS A 98 4.48 13.71 -2.02
C LYS A 98 5.96 13.37 -2.13
N LYS A 99 6.69 14.09 -3.00
CA LYS A 99 8.15 14.01 -3.06
C LYS A 99 8.77 14.73 -1.85
N ALA A 100 9.68 14.06 -1.15
CA ALA A 100 10.56 14.65 -0.14
C ALA A 100 11.97 14.87 -0.75
N LYS A 101 13.03 14.89 0.06
CA LYS A 101 14.41 15.10 -0.44
C LYS A 101 14.87 13.98 -1.38
N THR A 102 14.93 12.75 -0.87
CA THR A 102 15.43 11.56 -1.58
C THR A 102 14.41 10.42 -1.66
N GLN A 103 13.26 10.62 -1.04
CA GLN A 103 12.20 9.63 -0.89
C GLN A 103 10.84 10.28 -1.15
N PHE A 104 9.81 9.47 -1.12
CA PHE A 104 8.42 9.92 -1.17
C PHE A 104 7.77 9.74 0.21
N VAL A 105 6.71 10.49 0.50
CA VAL A 105 6.10 10.53 1.83
C VAL A 105 4.59 10.68 1.76
N VAL A 106 3.91 10.02 2.70
CA VAL A 106 2.53 10.34 3.09
C VAL A 106 2.50 10.77 4.55
N SER A 107 1.62 11.70 4.89
CA SER A 107 1.38 12.16 6.27
C SER A 107 -0.06 11.91 6.67
N LEU A 108 -0.30 11.50 7.92
CA LEU A 108 -1.65 11.46 8.49
C LEU A 108 -2.32 12.84 8.50
N ASP A 109 -1.55 13.92 8.52
CA ASP A 109 -2.08 15.28 8.47
C ASP A 109 -2.76 15.58 7.12
N ASP A 110 -2.31 14.90 6.06
CA ASP A 110 -2.87 15.01 4.70
C ASP A 110 -3.99 13.98 4.44
N PHE A 111 -4.32 13.16 5.45
CA PHE A 111 -5.30 12.09 5.31
C PHE A 111 -6.72 12.65 5.43
N HIS A 112 -7.30 12.99 4.29
CA HIS A 112 -8.76 13.16 4.19
C HIS A 112 -9.39 11.79 4.09
N GLN A 113 -10.32 11.51 5.00
CA GLN A 113 -10.94 10.20 5.16
C GLN A 113 -11.80 9.86 3.94
N SER A 114 -11.22 9.20 2.95
CA SER A 114 -11.98 8.58 1.86
C SER A 114 -12.51 7.24 2.35
N TYR A 115 -13.84 7.06 2.33
CA TYR A 115 -14.47 5.77 2.60
C TYR A 115 -14.00 4.72 1.57
N LEU A 116 -13.91 3.48 2.06
CA LEU A 116 -13.22 2.31 1.50
C LEU A 116 -13.56 1.90 0.06
N LEU A 117 -12.57 1.21 -0.53
CA LEU A 117 -12.61 0.27 -1.65
C LEU A 117 -13.88 -0.61 -1.73
#